data_AF-A0A822FH50-F1
#
_entry.id   AF-A0A822FH50-F1
#
_cell.length_a   1.000
_cell.length_b   1.000
_cell.length_c   1.000
_cell.angle_alpha   90.00
_cell.angle_beta   90.00
_cell.angle_gamma   90.00
#
_symmetry.space_group_name_H-M   'P 1'
#
loop_
_entity.id
_entity.type
_entity.pdbx_description
1 polymer ?
#
loop_
_entity_poly.entity_id
_entity_poly.type
_entity_poly.pdbx_seq_one_letter_code
_entity_poly.pdbx_strand_id
1 'polypeptide(L)' 'INRSSTTITNQQQDLINPLYQRNYCRWPSCDTLCLSLADFNRHVNDEHSLDDRSVAQARVQQHVVQQLESLLAREREILQ' A
#
# COMPACT_ATOMS: atom_id res chain seq x y z
N ILE A 1 13.04 -11.48 4.61
CA ILE A 1 13.09 -10.57 5.77
C ILE A 1 12.07 -11.11 6.77
N ASN A 2 12.57 -11.73 7.85
CA ASN A 2 11.77 -12.37 8.88
C ASN A 2 11.04 -11.28 9.69
N ARG A 3 9.73 -11.41 9.93
CA ARG A 3 9.10 -10.71 11.05
C ARG A 3 8.16 -11.62 11.81
N SER A 4 8.66 -11.95 12.99
CA SER A 4 8.20 -12.83 14.05
C SER A 4 6.74 -12.69 14.45
N SER A 5 6.17 -13.84 14.82
CA SER A 5 5.05 -13.99 15.73
C SER A 5 5.34 -13.32 17.09
N THR A 6 4.38 -12.57 17.62
CA THR A 6 4.32 -12.20 19.03
C THR A 6 2.89 -12.23 19.51
N THR A 7 2.57 -13.21 20.36
CA THR A 7 1.46 -13.18 21.31
C THR A 7 1.80 -12.24 22.47
N ILE A 8 0.85 -11.42 22.98
CA ILE A 8 0.62 -11.09 24.42
C ILE A 8 -0.62 -10.16 24.57
N THR A 9 -1.62 -10.73 25.24
CA THR A 9 -2.55 -10.26 26.30
C THR A 9 -2.74 -8.76 26.64
N ASN A 10 -4.03 -8.36 26.74
CA ASN A 10 -4.64 -7.40 27.68
C ASN A 10 -4.56 -5.87 27.47
N GLN A 11 -4.86 -5.36 26.26
CA GLN A 11 -5.36 -3.99 26.02
C GLN A 11 -6.37 -4.02 24.86
N GLN A 12 -7.63 -4.35 25.16
CA GLN A 12 -8.54 -4.99 24.19
C GLN A 12 -9.41 -4.08 23.30
N GLN A 13 -9.17 -2.76 23.23
CA GLN A 13 -9.98 -1.89 22.35
C GLN A 13 -9.18 -0.94 21.43
N ASP A 14 -7.89 -0.69 21.67
CA ASP A 14 -7.08 0.23 20.84
C ASP A 14 -6.14 -0.47 19.83
N LEU A 15 -6.19 -1.80 19.70
CA LEU A 15 -5.27 -2.58 18.86
C LEU A 15 -5.95 -3.26 17.65
N ILE A 16 -7.25 -3.04 17.46
CA ILE A 16 -7.98 -3.58 16.31
C ILE A 16 -7.64 -2.69 15.10
N ASN A 17 -7.17 -3.30 14.01
CA ASN A 17 -6.83 -2.58 12.77
C ASN A 17 -8.03 -1.68 12.37
N PRO A 18 -7.84 -0.37 12.14
CA PRO A 18 -8.94 0.55 11.84
C PRO A 18 -9.72 0.18 10.57
N LEU A 19 -9.11 -0.63 9.70
CA LEU A 19 -9.73 -1.17 8.49
C LEU A 19 -10.51 -2.46 8.74
N TYR A 20 -10.59 -2.95 9.98
CA TYR A 20 -11.38 -4.11 10.37
C TYR A 20 -12.45 -3.69 11.38
N GLN A 21 -13.71 -3.64 10.93
CA GLN A 21 -14.82 -3.18 11.76
C GLN A 21 -16.07 -4.03 11.53
N ARG A 22 -16.74 -4.46 12.61
CA ARG A 22 -17.97 -5.29 12.55
C ARG A 22 -17.83 -6.55 11.69
N ASN A 23 -16.66 -7.18 11.66
CA ASN A 23 -16.33 -8.31 10.79
C ASN A 23 -16.25 -7.96 9.29
N TYR A 24 -15.97 -6.70 8.94
CA TYR A 24 -15.79 -6.26 7.55
C TYR A 24 -14.44 -5.57 7.37
N CYS A 25 -13.85 -5.75 6.19
CA CYS A 25 -12.80 -4.89 5.67
C CYS A 25 -13.40 -3.52 5.32
N ARG A 26 -12.74 -2.44 5.74
CA ARG A 26 -13.12 -1.03 5.53
C ARG A 26 -12.07 -0.30 4.70
N TRP A 27 -11.38 -1.04 3.84
CA TRP A 27 -10.50 -0.48 2.84
C TRP A 27 -11.32 0.38 1.86
N PRO A 28 -10.80 1.50 1.32
CA PRO A 28 -11.56 2.32 0.39
C PRO A 28 -12.15 1.49 -0.76
N SER A 29 -13.47 1.56 -0.95
CA SER A 29 -14.22 0.77 -1.94
C SER A 29 -14.22 -0.74 -1.73
N CYS A 30 -13.93 -1.22 -0.52
CA CYS A 30 -14.05 -2.62 -0.13
C CYS A 30 -14.98 -2.76 1.08
N ASP A 31 -15.87 -3.77 1.05
CA ASP A 31 -16.75 -4.15 2.15
C ASP A 31 -16.77 -5.69 2.30
N THR A 32 -15.62 -6.34 2.15
CA THR A 32 -15.50 -7.80 2.24
C THR A 32 -15.70 -8.28 3.68
N LEU A 33 -16.59 -9.26 3.88
CA LEU A 33 -16.80 -9.91 5.18
C LEU A 33 -15.58 -10.74 5.57
N CYS A 34 -15.03 -10.43 6.75
CA CYS A 34 -13.91 -11.12 7.38
C CYS A 34 -14.36 -11.59 8.76
N LEU A 35 -14.57 -12.89 8.94
CA LEU A 35 -15.15 -13.43 10.18
C LEU A 35 -14.17 -13.48 11.37
N SER A 36 -12.88 -13.31 11.08
CA SER A 36 -11.82 -13.22 12.07
C SER A 36 -10.74 -12.23 11.64
N LEU A 37 -9.93 -11.76 12.60
CA LEU A 37 -8.77 -10.93 12.30
C LEU A 37 -7.75 -11.67 11.39
N ALA A 38 -7.66 -13.00 11.49
CA ALA A 38 -6.81 -13.81 10.61
C ALA A 38 -7.33 -13.82 9.17
N ASP A 39 -8.66 -13.87 8.99
CA ASP A 39 -9.28 -13.77 7.66
C ASP A 39 -9.11 -12.39 7.05
N PHE A 40 -9.26 -11.34 7.86
CA PHE A 40 -8.98 -9.96 7.45
C PHE A 40 -7.52 -9.78 7.01
N ASN A 41 -6.55 -10.27 7.80
CA ASN A 41 -5.13 -10.16 7.46
C ASN A 41 -4.79 -10.92 6.17
N ARG A 42 -5.39 -12.07 5.93
CA ARG A 42 -5.22 -12.80 4.66
C ARG A 42 -5.83 -12.01 3.50
N HIS A 43 -7.10 -11.60 3.63
CA HIS A 43 -7.81 -10.81 2.62
C HIS A 43 -7.07 -9.53 2.24
N VAL A 44 -6.59 -8.73 3.21
CA VAL A 44 -5.90 -7.48 2.91
C VAL A 44 -4.54 -7.72 2.26
N ASN A 45 -3.84 -8.81 2.61
CA ASN A 45 -2.56 -9.16 2.00
C ASN A 45 -2.71 -9.72 0.58
N ASP A 46 -3.83 -10.37 0.28
CA ASP A 46 -4.08 -10.97 -1.04
C ASP A 46 -4.75 -9.96 -2.00
N GLU A 47 -5.77 -9.24 -1.52
CA GLU A 47 -6.64 -8.39 -2.35
C GLU A 47 -6.28 -6.90 -2.29
N HIS A 48 -5.60 -6.49 -1.22
CA HIS A 48 -5.19 -5.09 -0.99
C HIS A 48 -3.68 -4.99 -0.75
N SER A 49 -2.93 -5.97 -1.24
CA SER A 49 -1.48 -5.91 -1.22
C SER A 49 -1.03 -4.58 -1.79
N LEU A 50 -0.33 -3.80 -0.97
CA LEU A 50 0.29 -2.55 -1.40
C LEU A 50 1.53 -2.80 -2.28
N ASP A 51 1.87 -4.05 -2.53
CA ASP A 51 3.15 -4.46 -3.08
C ASP A 51 3.11 -4.76 -4.58
N ASP A 52 4.29 -4.74 -5.20
CA ASP A 52 4.59 -4.73 -6.64
C ASP A 52 4.06 -3.54 -7.43
N ARG A 53 2.79 -3.18 -7.30
CA ARG A 53 2.20 -2.08 -8.11
C ARG A 53 2.75 -0.71 -7.71
N SER A 54 2.93 -0.44 -6.41
CA SER A 54 3.48 0.82 -5.91
C SER A 54 4.96 0.99 -6.23
N VAL A 55 5.75 -0.09 -6.10
CA VAL A 55 7.17 -0.13 -6.48
C VAL A 55 7.34 0.03 -7.99
N ALA A 56 6.50 -0.63 -8.79
CA ALA A 56 6.47 -0.45 -10.24
C ALA A 56 6.10 1.00 -10.61
N GLN A 57 5.09 1.58 -9.95
CA GLN A 57 4.69 2.97 -10.17
C GLN A 57 5.83 3.94 -9.81
N ALA A 58 6.54 3.73 -8.70
CA ALA A 58 7.67 4.58 -8.32
C ALA A 58 8.79 4.52 -9.37
N ARG A 59 9.09 3.33 -9.91
CA ARG A 59 10.03 3.17 -11.02
C ARG A 59 9.55 3.90 -12.28
N VAL A 60 8.29 3.74 -12.66
CA VAL A 60 7.71 4.46 -13.81
C VAL A 60 7.84 5.97 -13.61
N GLN A 61 7.52 6.48 -12.42
CA GLN A 61 7.61 7.90 -12.10
C GLN A 61 9.04 8.43 -12.21
N GLN A 62 10.04 7.66 -11.80
CA GLN A 62 11.45 8.03 -11.98
C GLN A 62 11.82 8.18 -13.47
N HIS A 63 11.34 7.30 -14.35
CA HIS A 63 11.57 7.43 -15.79
C HIS A 63 10.88 8.66 -16.37
N VAL A 64 9.63 8.94 -15.95
CA VAL A 64 8.90 10.14 -16.38
C VAL A 64 9.68 11.40 -16.01
N VAL A 65 10.22 11.47 -14.79
CA VAL A 65 11.02 12.62 -14.35
C VAL A 65 12.28 12.77 -15.22
N GLN A 66 13.04 11.70 -15.44
CA GLN A 66 14.24 11.72 -16.29
C GLN A 66 13.95 12.19 -17.72
N GLN A 67 12.81 11.77 -18.29
CA GLN A 67 12.38 12.24 -19.61
C GLN A 67 12.07 13.73 -19.62
N LEU A 68 11.36 14.23 -18.60
CA LEU A 68 11.05 15.65 -18.48
C LEU A 68 12.32 16.50 -18.32
N GLU A 69 13.28 16.04 -17.51
CA GLU A 69 14.58 16.71 -17.35
C GLU A 69 15.35 16.78 -18.67
N SER A 70 15.34 15.69 -19.45
CA SER A 70 15.98 15.63 -20.76
C SER A 70 15.32 16.57 -21.78
N LEU A 71 13.99 16.63 -21.80
CA LEU A 71 13.24 17.56 -22.65
C LEU A 71 13.56 19.01 -22.30
N LEU A 72 13.57 19.33 -21.00
CA LEU A 72 13.87 20.66 -20.50
C LEU A 72 15.29 21.09 -20.83
N ALA A 73 16.27 20.19 -20.78
CA ALA A 73 17.64 20.47 -21.21
C ALA A 73 17.70 20.84 -22.71
N ARG A 74 17.02 20.07 -23.57
CA ARG A 74 16.95 20.33 -25.01
C ARG A 74 16.28 21.67 -25.33
N GLU A 75 15.17 21.97 -24.66
CA GLU A 75 14.47 23.24 -24.86
C GLU A 75 15.36 24.43 -24.46
N ARG A 76 16.15 24.29 -23.39
CA ARG A 76 17.12 25.33 -22.99
C ARG A 76 18.23 25.54 -24.01
N GLU A 77 18.72 24.50 -24.67
CA GLU A 77 19.73 24.62 -25.73
C GLU A 77 19.18 25.34 -26.97
N ILE A 78 17.90 25.11 -27.31
CA ILE A 78 17.24 25.79 -28.44
C ILE A 78 17.07 27.29 -28.17
N LEU A 79 16.87 27.67 -26.90
CA LEU A 79 16.65 29.05 -26.49
C LEU A 79 17.96 29.85 -26.27
N GLN A 80 19.13 29.22 -26.44
CA GLN A 80 20.44 29.88 -26.45
C GLN A 80 20.82 30.35 -27.85
#